data_AF-A0A562HGM0-F1
#
_entry.id   AF-A0A562HGM0-F1
#
_cell.length_a   1.000
_cell.length_b   1.000
_cell.length_c   1.000
_cell.angle_alpha   90.00
_cell.angle_beta   90.00
_cell.angle_gamma   90.00
#
_symmetry.space_group_name_H-M   'P 1'
#
loop_
_entity.id
_entity.type
_entity.pdbx_description
1 polymer ?
#
loop_
_entity_poly.entity_id
_entity_poly.type
_entity_poly.pdbx_seq_one_letter_code
_entity_poly.pdbx_strand_id
1 'polypeptide(L)'
;MAGEERKQKIPIIRTVTPLDHHRLHIGFGSGSVLELNMENRLCTNRYYELNDDAVFRSAVTDGSKIIFDTGTRFKLEIFARETVDRAIRDPDGGMGILRIQPLENGSLRLEMKSGSILMLNMENWLHTIRYSPLKEPEVLQSVSTDGENLFFGDILTIDLEELIMLAISIPPVVSEEES
;
A
#
# COMPACT_ATOMS: atom_id res chain seq x y z
N MET A 1 -14.36 -26.91 28.14
CA MET A 1 -13.20 -26.05 27.88
C MET A 1 -13.32 -25.58 26.44
N ALA A 2 -13.84 -24.37 26.23
CA ALA A 2 -14.02 -23.81 24.90
C ALA A 2 -12.66 -23.29 24.43
N GLY A 3 -12.13 -23.89 23.37
CA GLY A 3 -11.01 -23.30 22.64
C GLY A 3 -11.54 -22.08 21.91
N GLU A 4 -11.15 -20.89 22.35
CA GLU A 4 -11.21 -19.70 21.50
C GLU A 4 -10.36 -19.99 20.27
N GLU A 5 -11.01 -20.28 19.14
CA GLU A 5 -10.42 -20.10 17.83
C GLU A 5 -9.99 -18.65 17.75
N ARG A 6 -8.69 -18.39 18.00
CA ARG A 6 -8.07 -17.11 17.68
C ARG A 6 -8.29 -16.91 16.19
N LYS A 7 -9.32 -16.14 15.80
CA LYS A 7 -9.45 -15.59 14.46
C LYS A 7 -8.10 -14.97 14.14
N GLN A 8 -7.29 -15.65 13.33
CA GLN A 8 -5.94 -15.17 13.01
C GLN A 8 -6.13 -13.84 12.28
N LYS A 9 -5.84 -12.74 12.98
CA LYS A 9 -5.91 -11.41 12.40
C LYS A 9 -4.92 -11.40 11.25
N ILE A 10 -5.43 -11.22 10.03
CA ILE A 10 -4.61 -11.11 8.83
C ILE A 10 -3.56 -10.01 9.09
N PRO A 11 -2.25 -10.29 8.94
CA PRO A 11 -1.23 -9.27 9.14
C PRO A 11 -1.35 -8.18 8.08
N ILE A 12 -1.01 -6.94 8.44
CA ILE A 12 -1.09 -5.79 7.54
C ILE A 12 -0.09 -5.97 6.39
N ILE A 13 1.12 -6.39 6.70
CA ILE A 13 2.15 -6.77 5.70
C ILE A 13 2.24 -8.29 5.71
N ARG A 14 1.89 -8.94 4.60
CA ARG A 14 1.99 -10.39 4.45
C ARG A 14 3.36 -10.82 3.99
N THR A 15 3.93 -10.08 3.05
CA THR A 15 5.21 -10.40 2.43
C THR A 15 6.01 -9.13 2.19
N VAL A 16 7.33 -9.26 2.27
CA VAL A 16 8.28 -8.28 1.77
C VAL A 16 9.37 -9.03 1.02
N THR A 17 9.72 -8.56 -0.17
CA THR A 17 10.81 -9.12 -0.96
C THR A 17 11.66 -7.97 -1.50
N PRO A 18 12.93 -7.88 -1.09
CA PRO A 18 13.84 -6.91 -1.68
C PRO A 18 14.16 -7.32 -3.13
N LEU A 19 14.12 -6.35 -4.02
CA LEU A 19 14.40 -6.46 -5.45
C LEU A 19 15.66 -5.65 -5.77
N ASP A 20 16.12 -5.76 -7.02
CA ASP A 20 17.21 -4.93 -7.53
C ASP A 20 16.79 -3.45 -7.59
N HIS A 21 17.79 -2.55 -7.71
CA HIS A 21 17.57 -1.10 -7.74
C HIS A 21 16.83 -0.58 -6.49
N HIS A 22 17.16 -1.12 -5.32
CA HIS A 22 16.60 -0.73 -4.02
C HIS A 22 15.07 -0.64 -4.01
N ARG A 23 14.42 -1.63 -4.61
CA ARG A 23 12.95 -1.76 -4.62
C ARG A 23 12.49 -2.79 -3.61
N LEU A 24 11.36 -2.54 -2.96
CA LEU A 24 10.69 -3.51 -2.11
C LEU A 24 9.36 -3.90 -2.74
N HIS A 25 9.17 -5.19 -2.98
CA HIS A 25 7.87 -5.76 -3.30
C HIS A 25 7.14 -6.13 -2.00
N ILE A 26 6.05 -5.45 -1.71
CA ILE A 26 5.32 -5.53 -0.44
C ILE A 26 3.89 -5.99 -0.72
N GLY A 27 3.53 -7.17 -0.22
CA GLY A 27 2.16 -7.67 -0.28
C GLY A 27 1.41 -7.34 1.01
N PHE A 28 0.28 -6.64 0.91
CA PHE A 28 -0.53 -6.28 2.07
C PHE A 28 -1.63 -7.30 2.37
N GLY A 29 -2.12 -7.26 3.62
CA GLY A 29 -3.27 -8.03 4.09
C GLY A 29 -4.56 -7.78 3.30
N SER A 30 -4.70 -6.57 2.75
CA SER A 30 -5.79 -6.11 1.89
C SER A 30 -5.82 -6.79 0.51
N GLY A 31 -4.75 -7.50 0.13
CA GLY A 31 -4.52 -7.98 -1.24
C GLY A 31 -3.88 -6.94 -2.16
N SER A 32 -3.69 -5.69 -1.70
CA SER A 32 -2.92 -4.69 -2.44
C SER A 32 -1.43 -5.05 -2.44
N VAL A 33 -0.72 -4.60 -3.47
CA VAL A 33 0.72 -4.82 -3.62
C VAL A 33 1.40 -3.50 -3.92
N LEU A 34 2.47 -3.19 -3.20
CA LEU A 34 3.29 -2.00 -3.41
C LEU A 34 4.69 -2.42 -3.85
N GLU A 35 5.11 -1.91 -5.00
CA GLU A 35 6.52 -1.85 -5.37
C GLU A 35 7.05 -0.47 -4.96
N LEU A 36 7.70 -0.43 -3.80
CA LEU A 36 8.25 0.80 -3.23
C LEU A 36 9.66 1.05 -3.78
N ASN A 37 9.85 2.16 -4.47
CA ASN A 37 11.17 2.64 -4.86
C ASN A 37 11.83 3.39 -3.70
N MET A 38 13.00 2.91 -3.25
CA MET A 38 13.76 3.56 -2.17
C MET A 38 14.97 4.34 -2.67
N GLU A 39 15.35 4.27 -3.96
CA GLU A 39 16.59 4.90 -4.46
C GLU A 39 16.67 6.41 -4.16
N ASN A 40 15.56 7.11 -4.34
CA ASN A 40 15.48 8.55 -4.05
C ASN A 40 15.56 8.88 -2.54
N ARG A 41 15.50 7.88 -1.67
CA ARG A 41 15.51 8.03 -0.20
C ARG A 41 16.82 7.64 0.46
N LEU A 42 17.69 6.93 -0.25
CA LEU A 42 18.95 6.41 0.28
C LEU A 42 19.92 7.51 0.74
N CYS A 43 19.82 8.73 0.20
CA CYS A 43 20.67 9.85 0.61
C CYS A 43 20.18 10.54 1.90
N THR A 44 19.05 10.12 2.46
CA THR A 44 18.51 10.71 3.69
C THR A 44 19.10 10.03 4.93
N ASN A 45 19.26 10.77 6.02
CA ASN A 45 19.82 10.22 7.27
C ASN A 45 19.08 8.97 7.77
N ARG A 46 17.76 8.88 7.57
CA ARG A 46 16.95 7.75 8.04
C ARG A 46 17.23 6.46 7.27
N TYR A 47 17.48 6.54 5.96
CA TYR A 47 17.60 5.37 5.10
C TYR A 47 19.01 5.18 4.55
N TYR A 48 20.00 5.95 5.03
CA TYR A 48 21.38 5.91 4.53
C TYR A 48 22.02 4.52 4.62
N GLU A 49 21.74 3.77 5.69
CA GLU A 49 22.26 2.41 5.87
C GLU A 49 21.72 1.43 4.81
N LEU A 50 20.61 1.75 4.15
CA LEU A 50 20.05 0.93 3.06
C LEU A 50 20.85 1.03 1.76
N ASN A 51 21.89 1.88 1.67
CA ASN A 51 22.85 1.84 0.55
C ASN A 51 23.72 0.57 0.57
N ASP A 52 23.84 -0.10 1.71
CA ASP A 52 24.48 -1.40 1.77
C ASP A 52 23.49 -2.48 1.30
N ASP A 53 23.81 -3.11 0.17
CA ASP A 53 23.01 -4.18 -0.43
C ASP A 53 22.70 -5.31 0.56
N ALA A 54 23.63 -5.66 1.46
CA ALA A 54 23.40 -6.71 2.45
C ALA A 54 22.36 -6.28 3.48
N VAL A 55 22.41 -5.02 3.91
CA VAL A 55 21.41 -4.43 4.80
C VAL A 55 20.06 -4.36 4.08
N PHE A 56 20.00 -3.85 2.85
CA PHE A 56 18.75 -3.77 2.11
C PHE A 56 18.11 -5.15 1.86
N ARG A 57 18.92 -6.15 1.51
CA ARG A 57 18.46 -7.53 1.28
C ARG A 57 18.07 -8.28 2.55
N SER A 58 18.38 -7.75 3.73
CA SER A 58 17.95 -8.31 5.02
C SER A 58 16.47 -8.06 5.34
N ALA A 59 15.75 -7.32 4.49
CA ALA A 59 14.35 -6.94 4.70
C ALA A 59 13.46 -8.15 5.06
N VAL A 60 12.88 -8.10 6.26
CA VAL A 60 11.88 -9.06 6.74
C VAL A 60 10.68 -8.32 7.32
N THR A 61 9.55 -9.01 7.51
CA THR A 61 8.36 -8.42 8.14
C THR A 61 7.89 -9.23 9.34
N ASP A 62 7.39 -8.54 10.35
CA ASP A 62 6.69 -9.12 11.50
C ASP A 62 5.16 -9.09 11.37
N GLY A 63 4.66 -8.63 10.22
CA GLY A 63 3.23 -8.45 9.95
C GLY A 63 2.72 -7.01 10.09
N SER A 64 3.47 -6.14 10.76
CA SER A 64 3.09 -4.73 10.99
C SER A 64 4.07 -3.72 10.36
N LYS A 65 5.34 -4.11 10.26
CA LYS A 65 6.44 -3.30 9.75
C LYS A 65 7.43 -4.17 8.98
N ILE A 66 8.25 -3.49 8.18
CA ILE A 66 9.46 -4.04 7.55
C ILE A 66 10.63 -3.70 8.45
N ILE A 67 11.51 -4.67 8.67
CA ILE A 67 12.65 -4.61 9.56
C ILE A 67 13.89 -4.94 8.75
N PHE A 68 14.91 -4.10 8.84
CA PHE A 68 16.22 -4.32 8.25
C PHE A 68 17.25 -4.52 9.37
N ASP A 69 18.12 -5.51 9.18
CA ASP A 69 19.28 -5.73 10.02
C ASP A 69 20.44 -4.85 9.54
N THR A 70 20.74 -3.81 10.31
CA THR A 70 21.76 -2.81 9.99
C THR A 70 23.14 -3.24 10.51
N GLY A 71 23.25 -4.41 11.17
CA GLY A 71 24.46 -4.83 11.86
C GLY A 71 24.80 -3.98 13.10
N THR A 72 23.93 -3.04 13.47
CA THR A 72 24.06 -2.21 14.66
C THR A 72 23.09 -2.67 15.76
N ARG A 73 23.08 -1.97 16.91
CA ARG A 73 22.08 -2.22 17.96
C ARG A 73 20.68 -1.77 17.55
N PHE A 74 20.54 -0.91 16.54
CA PHE A 74 19.26 -0.33 16.13
C PHE A 74 18.85 -0.90 14.79
N LYS A 75 17.68 -1.55 14.74
CA LYS A 75 17.09 -1.99 13.48
C LYS A 75 16.39 -0.82 12.81
N LEU A 76 16.51 -0.73 11.48
CA LEU A 76 15.72 0.21 10.71
C LEU A 76 14.32 -0.40 10.51
N GLU A 77 13.30 0.38 10.82
CA GLU A 77 11.90 -0.05 10.75
C GLU A 77 11.07 0.89 9.86
N ILE A 78 10.24 0.30 9.01
CA ILE A 78 9.28 1.01 8.14
C ILE A 78 7.89 0.40 8.34
N PHE A 79 6.96 1.16 8.90
CA PHE A 79 5.59 0.70 9.15
C PHE A 79 4.77 0.63 7.86
N ALA A 80 3.73 -0.22 7.81
CA ALA A 80 2.88 -0.38 6.62
C ALA A 80 2.29 0.93 6.10
N ARG A 81 1.82 1.82 6.99
CA ARG A 81 1.33 3.14 6.58
C ARG A 81 2.45 3.99 5.97
N GLU A 82 3.64 3.90 6.54
CA GLU A 82 4.81 4.64 6.07
C GLU A 82 5.22 4.16 4.67
N THR A 83 5.16 2.86 4.35
CA THR A 83 5.54 2.39 3.00
C THR A 83 4.68 3.03 1.91
N VAL A 84 3.36 3.12 2.12
CA VAL A 84 2.45 3.78 1.17
C VAL A 84 2.68 5.29 1.13
N ASP A 85 2.85 5.95 2.28
CA ASP A 85 3.16 7.38 2.32
C ASP A 85 4.48 7.72 1.60
N ARG A 86 5.52 6.89 1.78
CA ARG A 86 6.83 7.04 1.12
C ARG A 86 6.76 6.76 -0.39
N ALA A 87 5.77 5.98 -0.83
CA ALA A 87 5.51 5.75 -2.25
C ALA A 87 4.85 6.99 -2.90
N ILE A 88 3.92 7.64 -2.21
CA ILE A 88 3.14 8.75 -2.78
C ILE A 88 3.89 10.08 -2.70
N ARG A 89 4.53 10.33 -1.56
CA ARG A 89 5.38 11.51 -1.37
C ARG A 89 6.78 11.19 -1.87
N ASP A 90 7.48 12.17 -2.40
CA ASP A 90 8.91 12.12 -2.67
C ASP A 90 9.70 12.57 -1.41
N PRO A 91 11.04 12.62 -1.45
CA PRO A 91 11.86 13.11 -0.34
C PRO A 91 11.77 14.63 -0.10
N ASP A 92 11.52 15.41 -1.15
CA ASP A 92 11.50 16.88 -1.13
C ASP A 92 10.11 17.43 -0.71
N GLY A 93 9.16 16.53 -0.44
CA GLY A 93 7.80 16.85 -0.02
C GLY A 93 6.81 16.99 -1.17
N GLY A 94 7.27 16.82 -2.42
CA GLY A 94 6.40 16.69 -3.57
C GLY A 94 5.54 15.43 -3.46
N MET A 95 4.30 15.50 -3.92
CA MET A 95 3.42 14.35 -4.05
C MET A 95 2.92 14.25 -5.49
N GLY A 96 2.52 13.05 -5.88
CA GLY A 96 2.01 12.88 -7.23
C GLY A 96 1.71 11.46 -7.61
N ILE A 97 0.45 11.20 -7.94
CA ILE A 97 0.05 10.11 -8.81
C ILE A 97 0.25 10.59 -10.25
N LEU A 98 1.14 9.95 -11.00
CA LEU A 98 1.45 10.29 -12.39
C LEU A 98 0.48 9.66 -13.37
N ARG A 99 0.16 8.39 -13.14
CA ARG A 99 -0.70 7.60 -14.01
C ARG A 99 -1.55 6.67 -13.19
N ILE A 100 -2.76 6.45 -13.69
CA ILE A 100 -3.70 5.47 -13.15
C ILE A 100 -4.16 4.61 -14.31
N GLN A 101 -4.21 3.31 -14.06
CA GLN A 101 -4.77 2.35 -14.99
C GLN A 101 -5.74 1.43 -14.24
N PRO A 102 -7.04 1.47 -14.55
CA PRO A 102 -7.97 0.44 -14.10
C PRO A 102 -7.64 -0.88 -14.79
N LEU A 103 -7.71 -1.97 -14.03
CA LEU A 103 -7.39 -3.33 -14.50
C LEU A 103 -8.66 -4.17 -14.61
N GLU A 104 -8.61 -5.20 -15.46
CA GLU A 104 -9.77 -6.08 -15.73
C GLU A 104 -10.29 -6.81 -14.47
N ASN A 105 -9.42 -7.05 -13.49
CA ASN A 105 -9.77 -7.70 -12.22
C ASN A 105 -10.35 -6.72 -11.17
N GLY A 106 -10.70 -5.49 -11.56
CA GLY A 106 -11.25 -4.50 -10.64
C GLY A 106 -10.21 -3.78 -9.76
N SER A 107 -8.92 -4.08 -9.91
CA SER A 107 -7.85 -3.37 -9.22
C SER A 107 -7.43 -2.10 -9.99
N LEU A 108 -6.72 -1.21 -9.31
CA LEU A 108 -6.13 -0.02 -9.93
C LEU A 108 -4.60 -0.11 -9.84
N ARG A 109 -3.92 0.20 -10.94
CA ARG A 109 -2.47 0.40 -10.95
C ARG A 109 -2.17 1.89 -10.93
N LEU A 110 -1.51 2.35 -9.88
CA LEU A 110 -1.12 3.75 -9.69
C LEU A 110 0.41 3.85 -9.79
N GLU A 111 0.90 4.66 -10.73
CA GLU A 111 2.33 5.02 -10.81
C GLU A 111 2.56 6.35 -10.11
N MET A 112 3.48 6.38 -9.15
CA MET A 112 3.79 7.57 -8.37
C MET A 112 5.00 8.32 -8.93
N LYS A 113 5.09 9.62 -8.68
CA LYS A 113 6.28 10.45 -9.00
C LYS A 113 7.57 9.92 -8.41
N SER A 114 7.49 9.24 -7.26
CA SER A 114 8.64 8.58 -6.63
C SER A 114 9.22 7.42 -7.45
N GLY A 115 8.54 6.99 -8.51
CA GLY A 115 8.85 5.77 -9.26
C GLY A 115 8.33 4.49 -8.60
N SER A 116 7.54 4.62 -7.52
CA SER A 116 6.83 3.51 -6.88
C SER A 116 5.55 3.19 -7.63
N ILE A 117 5.10 1.93 -7.52
CA ILE A 117 3.86 1.46 -8.16
C ILE A 117 2.99 0.80 -7.11
N LEU A 118 1.74 1.28 -6.97
CA LEU A 118 0.74 0.66 -6.11
C LEU A 118 -0.31 -0.05 -6.97
N MET A 119 -0.43 -1.35 -6.76
CA MET A 119 -1.55 -2.17 -7.23
C MET A 119 -2.59 -2.19 -6.11
N LEU A 120 -3.58 -1.31 -6.20
CA LEU A 120 -4.65 -1.17 -5.23
C LEU A 120 -5.74 -2.20 -5.50
N ASN A 121 -5.92 -3.14 -4.57
CA ASN A 121 -7.01 -4.10 -4.62
C ASN A 121 -8.30 -3.49 -4.08
N MET A 122 -9.29 -3.30 -4.94
CA MET A 122 -10.60 -2.77 -4.53
C MET A 122 -11.64 -3.85 -4.27
N GLU A 123 -11.38 -5.11 -4.61
CA GLU A 123 -12.36 -6.22 -4.55
C GLU A 123 -13.01 -6.33 -3.16
N ASN A 124 -12.17 -6.26 -2.11
CA ASN A 124 -12.62 -6.32 -0.74
C ASN A 124 -13.53 -5.15 -0.36
N TRP A 125 -13.47 -4.02 -1.06
CA TRP A 125 -14.19 -2.80 -0.73
C TRP A 125 -15.48 -2.62 -1.55
N LEU A 126 -15.60 -3.27 -2.71
CA LEU A 126 -16.73 -3.11 -3.62
C LEU A 126 -18.08 -3.44 -2.99
N HIS A 127 -18.15 -4.31 -1.98
CA HIS A 127 -19.42 -4.64 -1.34
C HIS A 127 -19.93 -3.55 -0.38
N THR A 128 -19.06 -2.62 0.02
CA THR A 128 -19.45 -1.54 0.94
C THR A 128 -20.25 -0.46 0.21
N ILE A 129 -21.10 0.26 0.95
CA ILE A 129 -21.96 1.32 0.37
C ILE A 129 -21.12 2.34 -0.43
N ARG A 130 -20.01 2.81 0.15
CA ARG A 130 -19.17 3.88 -0.44
C ARG A 130 -18.51 3.49 -1.75
N TYR A 131 -18.03 2.25 -1.87
CA TYR A 131 -17.28 1.79 -3.05
C TYR A 131 -18.09 0.88 -3.98
N SER A 132 -19.35 0.56 -3.65
CA SER A 132 -20.22 -0.23 -4.51
C SER A 132 -20.47 0.33 -5.91
N PRO A 133 -20.46 1.65 -6.16
CA PRO A 133 -20.54 2.17 -7.53
C PRO A 133 -19.38 1.71 -8.42
N LEU A 134 -18.22 1.38 -7.86
CA LEU A 134 -17.06 0.89 -8.61
C LEU A 134 -17.22 -0.54 -9.15
N LYS A 135 -18.33 -1.23 -8.81
CA LYS A 135 -18.71 -2.49 -9.46
C LYS A 135 -19.10 -2.28 -10.92
N GLU A 136 -19.60 -1.09 -11.26
CA GLU A 136 -19.96 -0.74 -12.63
C GLU A 136 -18.68 -0.46 -13.42
N PRO A 137 -18.38 -1.24 -14.48
CA PRO A 137 -17.12 -1.10 -15.22
C PRO A 137 -16.92 0.32 -15.76
N GLU A 138 -17.99 0.98 -16.24
CA GLU A 138 -17.91 2.34 -16.76
C GLU A 138 -17.45 3.35 -15.70
N VAL A 139 -17.88 3.18 -14.45
CA VAL A 139 -17.47 4.04 -13.32
C VAL A 139 -16.01 3.78 -12.97
N LEU A 140 -15.60 2.52 -12.82
CA LEU A 140 -14.20 2.18 -12.53
C LEU A 140 -13.26 2.68 -13.63
N GLN A 141 -13.67 2.56 -14.90
CA GLN A 141 -12.91 2.99 -16.07
C GLN A 141 -12.83 4.51 -16.20
N SER A 142 -13.73 5.25 -15.57
CA SER A 142 -13.72 6.73 -15.56
C SER A 142 -12.64 7.33 -14.66
N VAL A 143 -11.85 6.49 -13.96
CA VAL A 143 -10.87 6.95 -12.97
C VAL A 143 -9.89 7.97 -13.56
N SER A 144 -9.70 9.06 -12.83
CA SER A 144 -8.77 10.14 -13.16
C SER A 144 -8.12 10.70 -11.89
N THR A 145 -7.11 11.57 -12.05
CA THR A 145 -6.41 12.21 -10.94
C THR A 145 -5.94 13.60 -11.29
N ASP A 146 -5.89 14.46 -10.27
CA ASP A 146 -5.22 15.75 -10.27
C ASP A 146 -3.74 15.65 -9.82
N GLY A 147 -3.28 14.43 -9.51
CA GLY A 147 -1.98 14.13 -8.93
C GLY A 147 -2.03 13.89 -7.42
N GLU A 148 -3.11 14.23 -6.73
CA GLU A 148 -3.25 14.06 -5.28
C GLU A 148 -4.37 13.08 -4.92
N ASN A 149 -5.51 13.20 -5.59
CA ASN A 149 -6.73 12.45 -5.32
C ASN A 149 -7.11 11.59 -6.54
N LEU A 150 -7.95 10.57 -6.31
CA LEU A 150 -8.61 9.81 -7.38
C LEU A 150 -10.05 10.29 -7.53
N PHE A 151 -10.49 10.44 -8.77
CA PHE A 151 -11.86 10.82 -9.11
C PHE A 151 -12.49 9.78 -10.04
N PHE A 152 -13.69 9.34 -9.73
CA PHE A 152 -14.49 8.43 -10.56
C PHE A 152 -15.73 9.19 -11.04
N GLY A 153 -15.53 10.04 -12.05
CA GLY A 153 -16.50 11.04 -12.47
C GLY A 153 -16.95 11.92 -11.28
N ASP A 154 -18.25 12.21 -11.21
CA ASP A 154 -18.86 12.95 -10.10
C ASP A 154 -19.36 12.03 -8.96
N ILE A 155 -19.02 10.73 -9.00
CA ILE A 155 -19.59 9.71 -8.12
C ILE A 155 -18.78 9.53 -6.83
N LEU A 156 -17.45 9.47 -6.96
CA LEU A 156 -16.56 9.15 -5.85
C LEU A 156 -15.24 9.90 -5.99
N THR A 157 -14.80 10.47 -4.89
CA THR A 157 -13.44 10.97 -4.70
C THR A 157 -12.77 10.16 -3.60
N ILE A 158 -11.55 9.69 -3.87
CA ILE A 158 -10.68 9.03 -2.90
C ILE A 158 -9.51 9.97 -2.64
N ASP A 159 -9.41 10.45 -1.40
CA ASP A 159 -8.28 11.26 -0.97
C ASP A 159 -7.07 10.41 -0.57
N LEU A 160 -5.97 11.07 -0.22
CA LEU A 160 -4.74 10.41 0.20
C LEU A 160 -4.91 9.51 1.43
N GLU A 161 -5.66 9.96 2.43
CA GLU A 161 -5.82 9.19 3.67
C GLU A 161 -6.63 7.93 3.41
N GLU A 162 -7.69 8.09 2.62
CA GLU A 162 -8.53 7.01 2.15
C GLU A 162 -7.75 6.02 1.27
N LEU A 163 -6.90 6.50 0.35
CA LEU A 163 -6.03 5.65 -0.46
C LEU A 163 -5.09 4.80 0.41
N ILE A 164 -4.47 5.39 1.43
CA ILE A 164 -3.59 4.64 2.32
C ILE A 164 -4.38 3.61 3.12
N MET A 165 -5.57 3.99 3.61
CA MET A 165 -6.47 3.09 4.33
C MET A 165 -6.87 1.89 3.45
N LEU A 166 -7.29 2.13 2.21
CA LEU A 166 -7.65 1.10 1.23
C LEU A 166 -6.47 0.17 0.91
N ALA A 167 -5.27 0.73 0.78
CA ALA A 167 -4.07 -0.03 0.48
C ALA A 167 -3.68 -1.02 1.59
N ILE A 168 -3.82 -0.63 2.88
CA ILE A 168 -3.30 -1.43 3.99
C ILE A 168 -4.38 -2.18 4.79
N SER A 169 -5.65 -1.84 4.60
CA SER A 169 -6.76 -2.36 5.42
C SER A 169 -7.74 -3.18 4.60
N ILE A 170 -8.44 -4.07 5.30
CA ILE A 170 -9.67 -4.71 4.82
C ILE A 170 -10.86 -4.03 5.50
N PRO A 171 -12.01 -3.91 4.82
CA PRO A 171 -13.21 -3.42 5.49
C PRO A 171 -13.58 -4.36 6.64
N PRO A 172 -14.20 -3.83 7.71
CA PRO A 172 -14.82 -4.68 8.71
C PRO A 172 -15.88 -5.54 8.02
N VAL A 173 -15.89 -6.84 8.30
CA VAL A 173 -16.99 -7.72 7.90
C VAL A 173 -18.23 -7.17 8.60
N VAL A 174 -19.23 -6.74 7.82
CA VAL A 174 -20.55 -6.47 8.37
C VAL A 174 -21.07 -7.83 8.80
N SER A 175 -21.04 -8.12 10.10
CA SER A 175 -21.79 -9.24 10.64
C SER A 175 -23.25 -8.96 10.30
N GLU A 176 -23.85 -9.79 9.45
CA GLU A 176 -25.31 -9.90 9.39
C GLU A 176 -25.76 -10.51 10.73
N GLU A 177 -25.74 -9.72 11.79
CA GLU A 177 -26.43 -10.03 13.03
C GLU A 177 -27.46 -8.93 13.29
N GLU A 178 -28.71 -9.39 13.41
CA GLU A 178 -29.93 -8.68 13.83
C GLU A 178 -30.69 -7.92 12.74
N SER A 179 -31.45 -8.68 11.93
CA SER A 179 -32.80 -8.31 11.50
C SER A 179 -33.83 -9.12 12.29
#